data_AF-A0A2W1GYK7-F1
#
_entry.id   AF-A0A2W1GYK7-F1
#
_cell.length_a   1.000
_cell.length_b   1.000
_cell.length_c   1.000
_cell.angle_alpha   90.00
_cell.angle_beta   90.00
_cell.angle_gamma   90.00
#
_symmetry.space_group_name_H-M   'P 1'
#
loop_
_entity.id
_entity.type
_entity.pdbx_description
1 polymer ?
#
loop_
_entity_poly.entity_id
_entity_poly.type
_entity_poly.pdbx_seq_one_letter_code
_entity_poly.pdbx_strand_id
1 'polypeptide(L)'
;MHTKEHVARVLNQAGMYRILLKGLQRVKQTDLSMKYWLVTRQVLRGLHDRAASTGWDEQETAQAFKMATQVIDLMNMDQHCGLVEEEYDHRGRPEVIAVPTELAAVMAERHGGDIEEVKKLCKRLVAALEQTNYMETLDKISKLPQQEPAEKKSQQSAFVGDYVYKLMSQIWVWNALSTSRRVLGADMPKADVALGFEQRTEAVLNEGIDNLDKLLTYNGERLEFKLAGYIQSALEQCKAPA
;
A
#
# COMPACT_ATOMS: atom_id res chain seq x y z
N MET A 1 15.85 12.70 7.15
CA MET A 1 14.53 12.09 6.88
C MET A 1 14.54 10.56 6.92
N HIS A 2 15.60 9.89 6.45
CA HIS A 2 15.75 8.42 6.50
C HIS A 2 15.58 7.79 7.89
N THR A 3 15.95 8.48 8.98
CA THR A 3 15.87 7.91 10.34
C THR A 3 14.44 7.63 10.80
N LYS A 4 13.45 8.47 10.45
CA LYS A 4 12.06 8.30 10.93
C LYS A 4 11.33 7.20 10.18
N GLU A 5 11.51 7.16 8.86
CA GLU A 5 11.06 6.03 8.04
C GLU A 5 11.67 4.72 8.56
N HIS A 6 12.97 4.72 8.86
CA HIS A 6 13.66 3.56 9.41
C HIS A 6 13.06 3.12 10.75
N VAL A 7 12.78 4.05 11.66
CA VAL A 7 12.09 3.76 12.93
C VAL A 7 10.73 3.10 12.68
N ALA A 8 9.91 3.67 11.80
CA ALA A 8 8.60 3.09 11.47
C ALA A 8 8.75 1.66 10.91
N ARG A 9 9.69 1.46 9.98
CA ARG A 9 9.97 0.15 9.38
C ARG A 9 10.44 -0.88 10.41
N VAL A 10 11.35 -0.52 11.31
CA VAL A 10 11.86 -1.42 12.36
C VAL A 10 10.76 -1.78 13.35
N LEU A 11 9.94 -0.81 13.78
CA LEU A 11 8.81 -1.09 14.67
C LEU A 11 7.80 -2.04 14.03
N ASN A 12 7.49 -1.87 12.73
CA ASN A 12 6.63 -2.79 12.00
C ASN A 12 7.22 -4.19 11.92
N GLN A 13 8.50 -4.32 11.58
CA GLN A 13 9.19 -5.62 11.51
C GLN A 13 9.21 -6.35 12.86
N ALA A 14 9.17 -5.61 13.97
CA ALA A 14 9.09 -6.16 15.32
C ALA A 14 7.65 -6.38 15.83
N GLY A 15 6.62 -6.18 14.99
CA GLY A 15 5.21 -6.28 15.40
C GLY A 15 4.75 -5.20 16.38
N MET A 16 5.51 -4.13 16.55
CA MET A 16 5.28 -3.06 17.53
C MET A 16 4.31 -1.99 17.03
N TYR A 17 3.24 -2.39 16.33
CA TYR A 17 2.26 -1.50 15.70
C TYR A 17 1.61 -0.52 16.67
N ARG A 18 1.34 -0.95 17.91
CA ARG A 18 0.78 -0.09 18.97
C ARG A 18 1.74 1.02 19.41
N ILE A 19 3.05 0.75 19.41
CA ILE A 19 4.06 1.76 19.75
C ILE A 19 4.16 2.77 18.62
N LEU A 20 4.16 2.30 17.36
CA LEU A 20 4.15 3.15 16.19
C LEU A 20 2.95 4.11 16.20
N LEU A 21 1.74 3.58 16.43
CA LEU A 21 0.51 4.37 16.53
C LEU A 21 0.54 5.38 17.68
N LYS A 22 1.03 4.99 18.87
CA LYS A 22 1.23 5.94 19.98
C LYS A 22 2.24 7.03 19.62
N GLY A 23 3.26 6.69 18.84
CA GLY A 23 4.24 7.62 18.31
C GLY A 23 3.59 8.67 17.41
N LEU A 24 2.72 8.24 16.50
CA LEU A 24 1.93 9.13 15.63
C LEU A 24 1.00 10.03 16.46
N GLN A 25 0.25 9.47 17.42
CA GLN A 25 -0.63 10.23 18.31
C GLN A 25 0.11 11.29 19.16
N ARG A 26 1.42 11.12 19.34
CA ARG A 26 2.31 12.02 20.10
C ARG A 26 3.30 12.74 19.18
N VAL A 27 2.86 13.11 17.97
CA VAL A 27 3.70 13.76 16.96
C VAL A 27 4.45 15.00 17.47
N LYS A 28 3.91 15.75 18.44
CA LYS A 28 4.62 16.89 19.06
C LYS A 28 5.87 16.48 19.83
N GLN A 29 5.90 15.26 20.39
CA GLN A 29 7.04 14.74 21.16
C GLN A 29 7.96 13.87 20.32
N THR A 30 7.40 13.11 19.36
CA THR A 30 8.14 12.13 18.57
C THR A 30 8.60 12.66 17.22
N ASP A 31 8.00 13.76 16.76
CA ASP A 31 8.16 14.31 15.41
C ASP A 31 7.88 13.26 14.30
N LEU A 32 7.12 12.21 14.64
CA LEU A 32 6.70 11.17 13.73
C LEU A 32 5.41 11.61 13.03
N SER A 33 5.58 12.33 11.91
CA SER A 33 4.49 12.94 11.16
C SER A 33 4.23 12.23 9.83
N MET A 34 2.96 12.22 9.42
CA MET A 34 2.48 11.62 8.16
C MET A 34 2.42 12.62 7.00
N LYS A 35 2.92 13.86 7.18
CA LYS A 35 3.27 14.75 6.05
C LYS A 35 4.37 14.19 5.17
N TYR A 36 5.15 13.23 5.69
CA TYR A 36 6.24 12.62 4.95
C TYR A 36 5.77 11.30 4.36
N TRP A 37 5.64 11.24 3.03
CA TRP A 37 5.17 10.06 2.31
C TRP A 37 5.88 8.77 2.72
N LEU A 38 7.21 8.82 2.90
CA LEU A 38 7.99 7.65 3.31
C LEU A 38 7.56 7.09 4.67
N VAL A 39 7.17 7.94 5.63
CA VAL A 39 6.65 7.51 6.93
C VAL A 39 5.24 6.93 6.75
N THR A 40 4.36 7.65 6.05
CA THR A 40 2.98 7.21 5.79
C THR A 40 2.94 5.85 5.12
N ARG A 41 3.76 5.63 4.09
CA ARG A 41 3.87 4.36 3.38
C ARG A 41 4.30 3.22 4.30
N GLN A 42 5.23 3.44 5.24
CA GLN A 42 5.58 2.41 6.22
C GLN A 42 4.44 2.13 7.20
N VAL A 43 3.72 3.15 7.65
CA VAL A 43 2.55 2.97 8.53
C VAL A 43 1.49 2.10 7.84
N LEU A 44 1.13 2.45 6.60
CA LEU A 44 0.18 1.69 5.79
C LEU A 44 0.62 0.25 5.57
N ARG A 45 1.89 0.05 5.21
CA ARG A 45 2.49 -1.29 5.08
C ARG A 45 2.33 -2.09 6.36
N GLY A 46 2.65 -1.52 7.52
CA GLY A 46 2.55 -2.22 8.80
C GLY A 46 1.13 -2.69 9.10
N LEU A 47 0.11 -1.94 8.69
CA LEU A 47 -1.30 -2.31 8.87
C LEU A 47 -1.70 -3.47 7.96
N HIS A 48 -1.30 -3.43 6.69
CA HIS A 48 -1.48 -4.54 5.75
C HIS A 48 -0.74 -5.79 6.25
N ASP A 49 0.56 -5.67 6.55
CA ASP A 49 1.42 -6.78 7.00
C ASP A 49 0.89 -7.44 8.27
N ARG A 50 0.33 -6.66 9.20
CA ARG A 50 -0.29 -7.21 10.42
C ARG A 50 -1.37 -8.24 10.11
N ALA A 51 -2.26 -7.94 9.19
CA ALA A 51 -3.33 -8.86 8.80
C ALA A 51 -2.81 -9.97 7.87
N ALA A 52 -2.09 -9.61 6.80
CA ALA A 52 -1.60 -10.55 5.80
C ALA A 52 -0.67 -11.64 6.37
N SER A 53 0.24 -11.26 7.29
CA SER A 53 1.21 -12.19 7.90
C SER A 53 0.59 -13.30 8.74
N THR A 54 -0.66 -13.14 9.16
CA THR A 54 -1.43 -14.14 9.93
C THR A 54 -2.44 -14.90 9.07
N GLY A 55 -2.37 -14.74 7.74
CA GLY A 55 -3.34 -15.33 6.82
C GLY A 55 -4.71 -14.67 6.91
N TRP A 56 -4.76 -13.39 7.31
CA TRP A 56 -5.98 -12.62 7.52
C TRP A 56 -6.86 -13.15 8.67
N ASP A 57 -6.23 -13.50 9.79
CA ASP A 57 -6.92 -13.85 11.03
C ASP A 57 -7.94 -12.78 11.44
N GLU A 58 -9.08 -13.19 11.98
CA GLU A 58 -10.19 -12.29 12.34
C GLU A 58 -9.74 -11.20 13.31
N GLN A 59 -9.06 -11.56 14.39
CA GLN A 59 -8.67 -10.64 15.44
C GLN A 59 -7.60 -9.66 14.94
N GLU A 60 -6.60 -10.17 14.23
CA GLU A 60 -5.53 -9.34 13.69
C GLU A 60 -6.01 -8.40 12.58
N THR A 61 -6.91 -8.86 11.71
CA THR A 61 -7.53 -8.06 10.64
C THR A 61 -8.44 -6.98 11.22
N ALA A 62 -9.30 -7.31 12.19
CA ALA A 62 -10.16 -6.33 12.85
C ALA A 62 -9.32 -5.26 13.60
N GLN A 63 -8.24 -5.68 14.26
CA GLN A 63 -7.34 -4.76 14.95
C GLN A 63 -6.56 -3.87 13.97
N ALA A 64 -6.09 -4.41 12.84
CA ALA A 64 -5.46 -3.66 11.77
C ALA A 64 -6.44 -2.64 11.16
N PHE A 65 -7.68 -3.04 10.88
CA PHE A 65 -8.72 -2.16 10.34
C PHE A 65 -9.01 -0.99 11.29
N LYS A 66 -9.20 -1.28 12.59
CA LYS A 66 -9.38 -0.24 13.61
C LYS A 66 -8.21 0.74 13.66
N MET A 67 -6.98 0.25 13.56
CA MET A 67 -5.79 1.12 13.52
C MET A 67 -5.71 1.92 12.22
N ALA A 68 -6.11 1.36 11.08
CA ALA A 68 -6.17 2.05 9.80
C ALA A 68 -7.11 3.25 9.88
N THR A 69 -8.32 3.06 10.42
CA THR A 69 -9.28 4.17 10.63
C THR A 69 -8.67 5.27 11.52
N GLN A 70 -8.01 4.90 12.62
CA GLN A 70 -7.33 5.88 13.47
C GLN A 70 -6.19 6.61 12.76
N VAL A 71 -5.46 5.92 11.88
CA VAL A 71 -4.41 6.53 11.06
C VAL A 71 -5.01 7.56 10.10
N ILE A 72 -6.13 7.25 9.45
CA ILE A 72 -6.85 8.21 8.59
C ILE A 72 -7.31 9.44 9.40
N ASP A 73 -7.87 9.22 10.60
CA ASP A 73 -8.28 10.32 11.48
C ASP A 73 -7.08 11.20 11.89
N LEU A 74 -5.94 10.58 12.22
CA LEU A 74 -4.70 11.30 12.52
C LEU A 74 -4.19 12.09 11.32
N MET A 75 -4.26 11.54 10.10
CA MET A 75 -3.86 12.27 8.89
C MET A 75 -4.67 13.55 8.67
N ASN A 76 -5.92 13.60 9.14
CA ASN A 76 -6.75 14.80 9.07
C ASN A 76 -6.41 15.86 10.12
N MET A 77 -5.56 15.56 11.10
CA MET A 77 -5.10 16.54 12.07
C MET A 77 -4.01 17.44 11.50
N ASP A 78 -4.01 18.71 11.92
CA ASP A 78 -3.03 19.73 11.48
C ASP A 78 -1.57 19.34 11.68
N GLN A 79 -1.31 18.53 12.71
CA GLN A 79 0.04 18.12 13.09
C GLN A 79 0.60 17.02 12.16
N HIS A 80 -0.26 16.35 11.40
CA HIS A 80 0.11 15.34 10.43
C HIS A 80 0.14 15.91 9.03
N CYS A 81 -1.00 16.24 8.42
CA CYS A 81 -1.05 16.78 7.06
C CYS A 81 -1.38 18.27 7.04
N GLY A 82 -2.29 18.75 7.90
CA GLY A 82 -2.69 20.16 7.96
C GLY A 82 -3.05 20.79 6.62
N LEU A 83 -2.82 22.09 6.51
CA LEU A 83 -2.96 22.83 5.25
C LEU A 83 -1.72 22.60 4.41
N VAL A 84 -1.84 21.74 3.40
CA VAL A 84 -0.81 21.43 2.40
C VAL A 84 -1.38 21.65 1.02
N GLU A 85 -0.51 22.01 0.07
CA GLU A 85 -0.89 22.04 -1.34
C GLU A 85 -1.31 20.64 -1.80
N GLU A 86 -2.23 20.58 -2.76
CA GLU A 86 -2.84 19.34 -3.24
C GLU A 86 -1.81 18.28 -3.67
N GLU A 87 -0.71 18.70 -4.30
CA GLU A 87 0.38 17.81 -4.75
C GLU A 87 1.09 17.09 -3.58
N TYR A 88 1.15 17.73 -2.41
CA TYR A 88 1.77 17.19 -1.21
C TYR A 88 0.77 16.57 -0.23
N ASP A 89 -0.53 16.68 -0.52
CA ASP A 89 -1.56 16.05 0.30
C ASP A 89 -1.62 14.55 0.05
N HIS A 90 -1.21 13.79 1.05
CA HIS A 90 -1.21 12.33 0.96
C HIS A 90 -2.59 11.73 1.20
N ARG A 91 -3.57 12.46 1.74
CA ARG A 91 -4.88 11.92 2.11
C ARG A 91 -5.70 11.44 0.92
N GLY A 92 -5.51 12.07 -0.24
CA GLY A 92 -6.18 11.69 -1.50
C GLY A 92 -5.49 10.56 -2.26
N ARG A 93 -4.33 10.08 -1.79
CA ARG A 93 -3.58 9.03 -2.49
C ARG A 93 -4.35 7.71 -2.48
N PRO A 94 -4.49 7.01 -3.63
CA PRO A 94 -5.21 5.74 -3.68
C PRO A 94 -4.70 4.72 -2.67
N GLU A 95 -3.39 4.67 -2.41
CA GLU A 95 -2.77 3.75 -1.45
C GLU A 95 -3.25 3.97 -0.01
N VAL A 96 -3.49 5.23 0.38
CA VAL A 96 -3.96 5.60 1.72
C VAL A 96 -5.40 5.11 1.93
N ILE A 97 -6.20 5.10 0.87
CA ILE A 97 -7.60 4.66 0.90
C ILE A 97 -7.69 3.14 0.69
N ALA A 98 -6.76 2.56 -0.07
CA ALA A 98 -6.76 1.14 -0.40
C ALA A 98 -6.58 0.25 0.84
N VAL A 99 -5.63 0.54 1.73
CA VAL A 99 -5.39 -0.28 2.94
C VAL A 99 -6.64 -0.45 3.82
N PRO A 100 -7.35 0.62 4.25
CA PRO A 100 -8.58 0.43 5.01
C PRO A 100 -9.69 -0.25 4.19
N THR A 101 -9.74 -0.02 2.87
CA THR A 101 -10.72 -0.69 1.98
C THR A 101 -10.47 -2.19 1.91
N GLU A 102 -9.21 -2.60 1.72
CA GLU A 102 -8.76 -3.99 1.73
C GLU A 102 -9.12 -4.67 3.05
N LEU A 103 -8.75 -4.07 4.18
CA LEU A 103 -9.01 -4.64 5.51
C LEU A 103 -10.52 -4.79 5.78
N ALA A 104 -11.33 -3.81 5.40
CA ALA A 104 -12.79 -3.90 5.50
C ALA A 104 -13.35 -5.01 4.60
N ALA A 105 -12.88 -5.09 3.36
CA ALA A 105 -13.34 -6.08 2.38
C ALA A 105 -12.99 -7.50 2.83
N VAL A 106 -11.78 -7.72 3.36
CA VAL A 106 -11.38 -9.02 3.91
C VAL A 106 -12.23 -9.40 5.14
N MET A 107 -12.50 -8.45 6.04
CA MET A 107 -13.42 -8.69 7.16
C MET A 107 -14.81 -9.09 6.69
N ALA A 108 -15.37 -8.42 5.68
CA ALA A 108 -16.66 -8.76 5.11
C ALA A 108 -16.66 -10.14 4.43
N GLU A 109 -15.61 -10.44 3.65
CA GLU A 109 -15.48 -11.69 2.91
C GLU A 109 -15.33 -12.91 3.82
N ARG A 110 -14.45 -12.84 4.82
CA ARG A 110 -14.03 -14.02 5.61
C ARG A 110 -14.72 -14.13 6.95
N HIS A 111 -15.13 -13.00 7.54
CA HIS A 111 -15.50 -12.92 8.96
C HIS A 111 -16.87 -12.24 9.18
N GLY A 112 -17.66 -12.03 8.11
CA GLY A 112 -18.99 -11.43 8.22
C GLY A 112 -19.02 -9.95 8.63
N GLY A 113 -17.97 -9.20 8.27
CA GLY A 113 -17.88 -7.75 8.48
C GLY A 113 -18.91 -6.91 7.69
N ASP A 114 -18.89 -5.59 7.94
CA ASP A 114 -19.87 -4.63 7.43
C ASP A 114 -19.73 -4.35 5.91
N ILE A 115 -20.66 -4.88 5.12
CA ILE A 115 -20.72 -4.73 3.65
C ILE A 115 -20.93 -3.26 3.23
N GLU A 116 -21.71 -2.48 3.99
CA GLU A 116 -21.94 -1.07 3.66
C GLU A 116 -20.69 -0.23 3.86
N GLU A 117 -19.87 -0.55 4.87
CA GLU A 117 -18.56 0.10 5.05
C GLU A 117 -17.61 -0.25 3.89
N VAL A 118 -17.62 -1.50 3.38
CA VAL A 118 -16.87 -1.88 2.18
C VAL A 118 -17.32 -1.06 0.97
N LYS A 119 -18.64 -0.95 0.74
CA LYS A 119 -19.21 -0.16 -0.35
C LYS A 119 -18.80 1.31 -0.28
N LYS A 120 -18.85 1.90 0.91
CA LYS A 120 -18.45 3.29 1.16
C LYS A 120 -16.95 3.52 0.91
N LEU A 121 -16.08 2.66 1.42
CA LEU A 121 -14.63 2.76 1.24
C LEU A 121 -14.22 2.51 -0.22
N CYS A 122 -14.80 1.49 -0.85
CA CYS A 122 -14.59 1.19 -2.27
C CYS A 122 -15.00 2.37 -3.16
N LYS A 123 -16.16 3.00 -2.91
CA LYS A 123 -16.57 4.22 -3.63
C LYS A 123 -15.53 5.34 -3.53
N ARG A 124 -14.95 5.53 -2.33
CA ARG A 124 -13.89 6.54 -2.12
C ARG A 124 -12.61 6.17 -2.85
N LEU A 125 -12.23 4.90 -2.85
CA LEU A 125 -11.06 4.40 -3.57
C LEU A 125 -11.19 4.64 -5.06
N VAL A 126 -12.30 4.24 -5.68
CA VAL A 126 -12.54 4.44 -7.13
C VAL A 126 -12.52 5.93 -7.48
N ALA A 127 -13.14 6.79 -6.66
CA ALA A 127 -13.09 8.23 -6.89
C ALA A 127 -11.65 8.78 -6.83
N ALA A 128 -10.82 8.32 -5.89
CA ALA A 128 -9.42 8.74 -5.80
C ALA A 128 -8.58 8.23 -6.98
N LEU A 129 -8.82 7.02 -7.46
CA LEU A 129 -8.15 6.45 -8.64
C LEU A 129 -8.46 7.28 -9.91
N GLU A 130 -9.71 7.71 -10.08
CA GLU A 130 -10.12 8.60 -11.19
C GLU A 130 -9.47 9.98 -11.06
N GLN A 131 -9.56 10.61 -9.88
CA GLN A 131 -9.05 11.96 -9.64
C GLN A 131 -7.53 12.08 -9.83
N THR A 132 -6.79 11.01 -9.54
CA THR A 132 -5.32 10.99 -9.63
C THR A 132 -4.79 10.50 -10.99
N ASN A 133 -5.67 10.33 -11.99
CA ASN A 133 -5.32 9.75 -13.29
C ASN A 133 -4.51 8.45 -13.14
N TYR A 134 -4.99 7.55 -12.29
CA TYR A 134 -4.19 6.42 -11.81
C TYR A 134 -3.68 5.48 -12.92
N MET A 135 -4.40 5.37 -14.04
CA MET A 135 -3.92 4.63 -15.22
C MET A 135 -2.58 5.16 -15.73
N GLU A 136 -2.37 6.48 -15.74
CA GLU A 136 -1.09 7.06 -16.15
C GLU A 136 0.02 6.72 -15.14
N THR A 137 -0.32 6.64 -13.85
CA THR A 137 0.61 6.19 -12.81
C THR A 137 1.02 4.73 -13.03
N LEU A 138 0.05 3.85 -13.31
CA LEU A 138 0.29 2.44 -13.64
C LEU A 138 1.18 2.30 -14.88
N ASP A 139 0.90 3.07 -15.94
CA ASP A 139 1.70 3.06 -17.17
C ASP A 139 3.13 3.55 -16.93
N LYS A 140 3.32 4.59 -16.10
CA LYS A 140 4.64 5.04 -15.68
C LYS A 140 5.39 3.94 -14.94
N ILE A 141 4.75 3.25 -14.00
CA ILE A 141 5.36 2.16 -13.23
C ILE A 141 5.79 1.01 -14.16
N SER A 142 4.92 0.59 -15.10
CA SER A 142 5.23 -0.50 -16.04
C SER A 142 6.45 -0.27 -16.92
N LYS A 143 6.80 1.00 -17.16
CA LYS A 143 7.95 1.40 -17.99
C LYS A 143 9.25 1.52 -17.20
N LEU A 144 9.21 1.57 -15.87
CA LEU A 144 10.42 1.71 -15.04
C LEU A 144 11.46 0.60 -15.29
N PRO A 145 11.08 -0.69 -15.44
CA PRO A 145 12.06 -1.75 -15.72
C PRO A 145 12.75 -1.68 -17.10
N GLN A 146 12.28 -0.80 -17.97
CA GLN A 146 12.85 -0.58 -19.30
C GLN A 146 13.99 0.44 -19.26
N GLN A 147 14.19 1.14 -18.14
CA GLN A 147 15.28 2.09 -17.99
C GLN A 147 16.64 1.38 -17.96
N GLU A 148 17.64 2.04 -18.52
CA GLU A 148 19.03 1.59 -18.44
C GLU A 148 19.50 1.59 -16.98
N PRO A 149 20.39 0.65 -16.58
CA PRO A 149 20.98 0.66 -15.25
C PRO A 149 21.62 2.01 -14.92
N ALA A 150 21.48 2.46 -13.68
CA ALA A 150 22.11 3.69 -13.23
C ALA A 150 23.65 3.60 -13.32
N GLU A 151 24.33 4.74 -13.41
CA GLU A 151 25.81 4.76 -13.47
C GLU A 151 26.49 4.25 -12.20
N LYS A 152 25.82 4.37 -11.05
CA LYS A 152 26.35 4.01 -9.73
C LYS A 152 25.49 2.93 -9.08
N LYS A 153 26.15 1.92 -8.49
CA LYS A 153 25.48 0.84 -7.73
C LYS A 153 24.53 1.37 -6.66
N SER A 154 24.90 2.44 -5.93
CA SER A 154 24.04 3.06 -4.91
C SER A 154 22.77 3.71 -5.49
N GLN A 155 22.85 4.31 -6.68
CA GLN A 155 21.71 4.87 -7.39
C GLN A 155 20.80 3.76 -7.91
N GLN A 156 21.39 2.69 -8.47
CA GLN A 156 20.63 1.51 -8.87
C GLN A 156 19.88 0.91 -7.68
N SER A 157 20.55 0.73 -6.54
CA SER A 157 19.90 0.21 -5.32
C SER A 157 18.77 1.12 -4.82
N ALA A 158 18.93 2.44 -4.88
CA ALA A 158 17.87 3.38 -4.50
C ALA A 158 16.68 3.32 -5.47
N PHE A 159 16.95 3.23 -6.78
CA PHE A 159 15.94 3.08 -7.83
C PHE A 159 15.13 1.79 -7.65
N VAL A 160 15.81 0.65 -7.53
CA VAL A 160 15.17 -0.66 -7.31
C VAL A 160 14.34 -0.63 -6.02
N GLY A 161 14.87 -0.01 -4.96
CA GLY A 161 14.15 0.14 -3.71
C GLY A 161 12.84 0.91 -3.88
N ASP A 162 12.87 2.08 -4.54
CA ASP A 162 11.66 2.84 -4.82
C ASP A 162 10.67 2.08 -5.71
N TYR A 163 11.17 1.39 -6.73
CA TYR A 163 10.36 0.55 -7.62
C TYR A 163 9.63 -0.56 -6.86
N VAL A 164 10.32 -1.29 -5.99
CA VAL A 164 9.75 -2.29 -5.08
C VAL A 164 8.66 -1.68 -4.20
N TYR A 165 8.89 -0.49 -3.64
CA TYR A 165 7.85 0.19 -2.86
C TYR A 165 6.63 0.58 -3.71
N LYS A 166 6.80 0.96 -4.99
CA LYS A 166 5.66 1.24 -5.89
C LYS A 166 4.85 -0.02 -6.17
N LEU A 167 5.51 -1.14 -6.46
CA LEU A 167 4.84 -2.43 -6.68
C LEU A 167 4.07 -2.88 -5.42
N MET A 168 4.67 -2.78 -4.25
CA MET A 168 3.98 -3.12 -3.00
C MET A 168 2.71 -2.27 -2.78
N SER A 169 2.76 -0.98 -3.12
CA SER A 169 1.56 -0.14 -3.08
C SER A 169 0.46 -0.60 -4.05
N GLN A 170 0.84 -1.18 -5.20
CA GLN A 170 -0.13 -1.73 -6.15
C GLN A 170 -0.81 -2.99 -5.59
N ILE A 171 -0.13 -3.78 -4.76
CA ILE A 171 -0.74 -4.95 -4.09
C ILE A 171 -1.94 -4.51 -3.25
N TRP A 172 -1.80 -3.44 -2.46
CA TRP A 172 -2.89 -2.94 -1.61
C TRP A 172 -4.10 -2.50 -2.44
N VAL A 173 -3.85 -1.78 -3.55
CA VAL A 173 -4.93 -1.33 -4.45
C VAL A 173 -5.62 -2.51 -5.11
N TRP A 174 -4.85 -3.47 -5.64
CA TRP A 174 -5.41 -4.65 -6.29
C TRP A 174 -6.21 -5.52 -5.30
N ASN A 175 -5.71 -5.73 -4.08
CA ASN A 175 -6.43 -6.48 -3.05
C ASN A 175 -7.72 -5.78 -2.63
N ALA A 176 -7.67 -4.46 -2.43
CA ALA A 176 -8.84 -3.67 -2.09
C ALA A 176 -9.92 -3.81 -3.16
N LEU A 177 -9.56 -3.67 -4.45
CA LEU A 177 -10.51 -3.75 -5.57
C LEU A 177 -11.05 -5.17 -5.75
N SER A 178 -10.17 -6.16 -5.87
CA SER A 178 -10.55 -7.55 -6.15
C SER A 178 -11.39 -8.15 -5.02
N THR A 179 -11.03 -7.90 -3.76
CA THR A 179 -11.78 -8.39 -2.59
C THR A 179 -13.11 -7.66 -2.46
N SER A 180 -13.13 -6.34 -2.64
CA SER A 180 -14.40 -5.58 -2.64
C SER A 180 -15.33 -6.06 -3.75
N ARG A 181 -14.81 -6.43 -4.92
CA ARG A 181 -15.61 -6.99 -6.03
C ARG A 181 -16.22 -8.34 -5.67
N ARG A 182 -15.49 -9.22 -4.97
CA ARG A 182 -16.02 -10.52 -4.50
C ARG A 182 -17.12 -10.34 -3.45
N VAL A 183 -16.97 -9.37 -2.55
CA VAL A 183 -17.96 -9.05 -1.51
C VAL A 183 -19.21 -8.38 -2.09
N LEU A 184 -19.03 -7.35 -2.92
CA LEU A 184 -20.11 -6.49 -3.38
C LEU A 184 -20.79 -7.01 -4.66
N GLY A 185 -20.08 -7.77 -5.50
CA GLY A 185 -20.60 -8.23 -6.79
C GLY A 185 -21.17 -7.08 -7.62
N ALA A 186 -22.46 -7.18 -7.96
CA ALA A 186 -23.17 -6.16 -8.73
C ALA A 186 -23.35 -4.82 -7.99
N ASP A 187 -23.24 -4.81 -6.65
CA ASP A 187 -23.35 -3.58 -5.84
C ASP A 187 -22.04 -2.77 -5.79
N MET A 188 -20.98 -3.23 -6.47
CA MET A 188 -19.70 -2.53 -6.50
C MET A 188 -19.85 -1.14 -7.16
N PRO A 189 -19.46 -0.05 -6.46
CA PRO A 189 -19.53 1.29 -7.03
C PRO A 189 -18.70 1.41 -8.31
N LYS A 190 -19.34 1.84 -9.41
CA LYS A 190 -18.70 1.95 -10.73
C LYS A 190 -17.94 0.67 -11.13
N ALA A 191 -18.60 -0.49 -11.01
CA ALA A 191 -18.01 -1.81 -11.19
C ALA A 191 -17.09 -1.92 -12.43
N ASP A 192 -17.51 -1.44 -13.61
CA ASP A 192 -16.71 -1.52 -14.84
C ASP A 192 -15.42 -0.70 -14.75
N VAL A 193 -15.48 0.50 -14.15
CA VAL A 193 -14.30 1.36 -13.96
C VAL A 193 -13.35 0.73 -12.95
N ALA A 194 -13.89 0.20 -11.84
CA ALA A 194 -13.11 -0.48 -10.82
C ALA A 194 -12.41 -1.74 -11.38
N LEU A 195 -13.11 -2.51 -12.22
CA LEU A 195 -12.55 -3.68 -12.90
C LEU A 195 -11.39 -3.29 -13.82
N GLY A 196 -11.51 -2.19 -14.56
CA GLY A 196 -10.43 -1.68 -15.40
C GLY A 196 -9.17 -1.38 -14.57
N PHE A 197 -9.31 -0.67 -13.44
CA PHE A 197 -8.18 -0.41 -12.54
C PHE A 197 -7.61 -1.71 -11.94
N GLU A 198 -8.47 -2.64 -11.51
CA GLU A 198 -8.06 -3.93 -10.95
C GLU A 198 -7.18 -4.70 -11.95
N GLN A 199 -7.67 -4.89 -13.18
CA GLN A 199 -6.98 -5.62 -14.23
C GLN A 199 -5.65 -4.97 -14.63
N ARG A 200 -5.61 -3.64 -14.78
CA ARG A 200 -4.35 -2.96 -15.10
C ARG A 200 -3.36 -3.03 -13.95
N THR A 201 -3.82 -2.91 -12.71
CA THR A 201 -2.96 -3.02 -11.51
C THR A 201 -2.34 -4.42 -11.43
N GLU A 202 -3.14 -5.47 -11.68
CA GLU A 202 -2.67 -6.86 -11.74
C GLU A 202 -1.63 -7.05 -12.86
N ALA A 203 -1.89 -6.52 -14.06
CA ALA A 203 -0.94 -6.59 -15.16
C ALA A 203 0.40 -5.93 -14.80
N VAL A 204 0.39 -4.73 -14.21
CA VAL A 204 1.60 -4.04 -13.76
C VAL A 204 2.34 -4.80 -12.67
N LEU A 205 1.63 -5.45 -11.75
CA LEU A 205 2.24 -6.30 -10.73
C LEU A 205 2.97 -7.50 -11.35
N ASN A 206 2.32 -8.22 -12.26
CA ASN A 206 2.91 -9.37 -12.94
C ASN A 206 4.12 -8.95 -13.80
N GLU A 207 3.94 -7.95 -14.68
CA GLU A 207 5.01 -7.37 -15.49
C GLU A 207 6.19 -6.92 -14.61
N GLY A 208 5.88 -6.29 -13.47
CA GLY A 208 6.88 -5.73 -12.59
C GLY A 208 7.70 -6.76 -11.84
N ILE A 209 7.10 -7.88 -11.45
CA ILE A 209 7.79 -9.02 -10.82
C ILE A 209 8.64 -9.76 -11.84
N ASP A 210 8.10 -10.03 -13.03
CA ASP A 210 8.83 -10.73 -14.10
C ASP A 210 10.11 -9.98 -14.50
N ASN A 211 10.07 -8.64 -14.44
CA ASN A 211 11.22 -7.79 -14.75
C ASN A 211 12.07 -7.41 -13.52
N LEU A 212 11.71 -7.82 -12.30
CA LEU A 212 12.43 -7.41 -11.09
C LEU A 212 13.86 -7.97 -11.06
N ASP A 213 14.06 -9.19 -11.55
CA ASP A 213 15.36 -9.84 -11.60
C ASP A 213 16.34 -9.11 -12.53
N LYS A 214 15.84 -8.53 -13.62
CA LYS A 214 16.62 -7.67 -14.52
C LYS A 214 17.09 -6.43 -13.76
N LEU A 215 16.20 -5.77 -13.03
CA LEU A 215 16.51 -4.56 -12.26
C LEU A 215 17.46 -4.81 -11.08
N LEU A 216 17.39 -6.01 -10.48
CA LEU A 216 18.28 -6.45 -9.42
C LEU A 216 19.68 -6.81 -9.94
N THR A 217 19.90 -6.91 -11.25
CA THR A 217 21.22 -7.24 -11.81
C THR A 217 21.98 -5.97 -12.19
N TYR A 218 23.13 -5.75 -11.57
CA TYR A 218 24.01 -4.60 -11.81
C TYR A 218 25.43 -5.10 -12.14
N ASN A 219 25.94 -4.79 -13.34
CA ASN A 219 27.24 -5.25 -13.82
C ASN A 219 27.46 -6.77 -13.70
N GLY A 220 26.41 -7.56 -13.91
CA GLY A 220 26.44 -9.03 -13.78
C GLY A 220 26.34 -9.56 -12.35
N GLU A 221 26.30 -8.69 -11.33
CA GLU A 221 26.04 -9.06 -9.94
C GLU A 221 24.59 -8.82 -9.54
N ARG A 222 23.98 -9.75 -8.80
CA ARG A 222 22.66 -9.55 -8.21
C ARG A 222 22.77 -8.69 -6.95
N LEU A 223 21.97 -7.63 -6.88
CA LEU A 223 21.78 -6.79 -5.69
C LEU A 223 20.94 -7.56 -4.67
N GLU A 224 21.40 -7.59 -3.42
CA GLU A 224 20.60 -8.12 -2.33
C GLU A 224 19.55 -7.10 -1.89
N PHE A 225 18.28 -7.41 -2.14
CA PHE A 225 17.16 -6.61 -1.66
C PHE A 225 16.14 -7.49 -0.95
N LYS A 226 16.13 -7.45 0.39
CA LYS A 226 15.27 -8.29 1.24
C LYS A 226 13.77 -8.18 0.92
N LEU A 227 13.33 -7.05 0.35
CA LEU A 227 11.93 -6.82 0.00
C LEU A 227 11.52 -7.41 -1.36
N ALA A 228 12.46 -7.88 -2.19
CA ALA A 228 12.13 -8.48 -3.48
C ALA A 228 11.32 -9.79 -3.29
N GLY A 229 11.78 -10.68 -2.40
CA GLY A 229 11.04 -11.90 -2.07
C GLY A 229 9.69 -11.61 -1.38
N TYR A 230 9.59 -10.51 -0.64
CA TYR A 230 8.33 -10.10 -0.02
C TYR A 230 7.23 -9.80 -1.05
N ILE A 231 7.54 -9.09 -2.15
CA ILE A 231 6.52 -8.79 -3.18
C ILE A 231 5.98 -10.07 -3.81
N GLN A 232 6.87 -11.01 -4.15
CA GLN A 232 6.49 -12.29 -4.74
C GLN A 232 5.56 -13.06 -3.80
N SER A 233 5.97 -13.23 -2.54
CA SER A 233 5.15 -13.92 -1.53
C SER A 233 3.83 -13.19 -1.27
N ALA A 234 3.82 -11.86 -1.23
CA ALA A 234 2.60 -11.08 -1.03
C ALA A 234 1.64 -11.27 -2.21
N LEU A 235 2.12 -11.24 -3.46
CA LEU A 235 1.26 -11.48 -4.63
C LEU A 235 0.69 -12.91 -4.62
N GLU A 236 1.50 -13.91 -4.27
CA GLU A 236 1.04 -15.31 -4.17
C GLU A 236 -0.04 -15.48 -3.10
N GLN A 237 0.14 -14.88 -1.92
CA GLN A 237 -0.85 -14.92 -0.83
C GLN A 237 -2.19 -14.30 -1.24
N CYS A 238 -2.16 -13.33 -2.14
CA CYS A 238 -3.35 -12.65 -2.63
C CYS A 238 -4.06 -13.41 -3.77
N LYS A 239 -3.31 -14.24 -4.52
CA LYS A 239 -3.86 -15.16 -5.53
C LYS A 239 -4.36 -16.47 -4.93
N ALA A 240 -3.91 -16.84 -3.74
CA ALA A 240 -4.36 -18.05 -3.07
C ALA A 240 -5.87 -17.96 -2.75
N PRO A 241 -6.70 -18.93 -3.20
CA PRO A 241 -8.09 -18.99 -2.77
C PRO A 241 -8.15 -19.16 -1.24
N ALA A 242 -9.11 -18.48 -0.63
CA ALA A 242 -9.41 -18.62 0.80
C ALA A 242 -9.83 -20.06 1.15
#